data_AF-A0A2N5RXS9-F1
#
_entry.id   AF-A0A2N5RXS9-F1
#
_cell.length_a   1.000
_cell.length_b   1.000
_cell.length_c   1.000
_cell.angle_alpha   90.00
_cell.angle_beta   90.00
_cell.angle_gamma   90.00
#
_symmetry.space_group_name_H-M   'P 1'
#
loop_
_entity.id
_entity.type
_entity.pdbx_description
1 polymer ?
#
loop_
_entity_poly.entity_id
_entity_poly.type
_entity_poly.pdbx_seq_one_letter_code
_entity_poly.pdbx_strand_id
1 'polypeptide(L)'
;MPMCLVIVGIIRPPKHSSPLKGSAPASEILELSDGWYKIKAHLDPVLVRVLKRGALRVGFKLAISGACTEAPAASQPKAQQMGQKKTTAKGPSDEGAEEEEVRLYLEGNGTSRVRWAETLGLRPRPWVATLPSLTPDGGKIPLMDILVVKVFPPSFVDQEGRMGRWELAQEKKLQVAWEKEREKEAAKIALEQEKEGEKIMQVADLVASIYSSKCAEHRRVSSGDRKGGDGEEGSGFDADELCEDVIEGDVLPNELQALPVDRLAQLRQAVQRRYESFRSTGAEELQKTLNMRVPIRRTRNTQVLSFRDFHHSSSKHSSRPPLVGQISVQDLSRLPEDFFKAGVRYWVENLQPQRNVRWESSSSHSHSTSRIGSCEVPLTTRRDTRWTVISLDA
;
A
#
# COMPACT_ATOMS: atom_id res chain seq x y z
N MET A 1 -1.96 4.74 -22.27
CA MET A 1 -1.75 5.27 -23.63
C MET A 1 -3.01 6.02 -24.07
N PRO A 2 -2.87 7.20 -24.69
CA PRO A 2 -4.00 7.92 -25.26
C PRO A 2 -4.28 7.44 -26.70
N MET A 3 -5.54 7.27 -27.04
CA MET A 3 -5.99 6.80 -28.36
C MET A 3 -7.31 7.47 -28.79
N CYS A 4 -7.51 7.58 -30.10
CA CYS A 4 -8.75 8.06 -30.70
C CYS A 4 -9.46 6.90 -31.41
N LEU A 5 -10.64 6.51 -30.93
CA LEU A 5 -11.41 5.42 -31.52
C LEU A 5 -12.80 5.91 -31.95
N VAL A 6 -13.37 5.32 -32.99
CA VAL A 6 -14.75 5.59 -33.44
C VAL A 6 -15.71 4.55 -32.92
N ILE A 7 -16.90 4.96 -32.50
CA ILE A 7 -17.99 4.06 -32.14
C ILE A 7 -18.58 3.47 -33.42
N VAL A 8 -18.50 2.15 -33.60
CA VAL A 8 -19.05 1.43 -34.75
C VAL A 8 -20.35 0.73 -34.41
N GLY A 9 -20.50 0.30 -33.15
CA GLY A 9 -21.68 -0.43 -32.70
C GLY A 9 -22.01 -0.15 -31.24
N ILE A 10 -23.26 -0.35 -30.87
CA ILE A 10 -23.74 -0.29 -29.48
C ILE A 10 -24.48 -1.60 -29.22
N ILE A 11 -23.90 -2.46 -28.40
CA ILE A 11 -24.46 -3.75 -28.02
C ILE A 11 -25.24 -3.55 -26.72
N ARG A 12 -26.56 -3.75 -26.78
CA ARG A 12 -27.44 -3.64 -25.62
C ARG A 12 -27.86 -5.03 -25.17
N PRO A 13 -27.79 -5.33 -23.86
CA PRO A 13 -28.28 -6.60 -23.36
C PRO A 13 -29.81 -6.71 -23.53
N PRO A 14 -30.33 -7.94 -23.67
CA PRO A 14 -31.77 -8.16 -23.81
C PRO A 14 -32.52 -7.65 -22.58
N LYS A 15 -33.60 -6.89 -22.79
CA LYS A 15 -34.37 -6.21 -21.74
C LYS A 15 -35.09 -7.14 -20.74
N HIS A 16 -35.08 -8.46 -20.96
CA HIS A 16 -35.91 -9.45 -20.25
C HIS A 16 -35.16 -10.50 -19.41
N SER A 17 -33.84 -10.47 -19.32
CA SER A 17 -33.16 -11.35 -18.36
C SER A 17 -33.29 -10.76 -16.95
N SER A 18 -34.14 -11.35 -16.12
CA SER A 18 -34.05 -11.14 -14.67
C SER A 18 -32.60 -11.42 -14.23
N PRO A 19 -32.01 -10.61 -13.34
CA PRO A 19 -30.67 -10.90 -12.85
C PRO A 19 -30.73 -12.26 -12.14
N LEU A 20 -30.15 -13.29 -12.75
CA LEU A 20 -29.84 -14.53 -12.06
C LEU A 20 -29.05 -14.15 -10.80
N LYS A 21 -29.52 -14.64 -9.65
CA LYS A 21 -29.04 -14.29 -8.32
C LYS A 21 -27.52 -14.53 -8.23
N GLY A 22 -26.72 -13.48 -8.42
CA GLY A 22 -25.24 -13.54 -8.40
C GLY A 22 -24.52 -13.04 -9.67
N SER A 23 -25.21 -12.73 -10.77
CA SER A 23 -24.59 -12.16 -11.97
C SER A 23 -24.62 -10.63 -11.95
N ALA A 24 -23.50 -9.98 -12.31
CA ALA A 24 -23.41 -8.54 -12.44
C ALA A 24 -24.45 -8.03 -13.46
N PRO A 25 -25.06 -6.84 -13.26
CA PRO A 25 -26.05 -6.33 -14.19
C PRO A 25 -25.45 -6.23 -15.60
N ALA A 26 -26.15 -6.79 -16.59
CA ALA A 26 -25.72 -6.73 -17.97
C ALA A 26 -25.55 -5.25 -18.36
N SER A 27 -24.31 -4.86 -18.65
CA SER A 27 -23.96 -3.48 -18.99
C SER A 27 -23.98 -3.30 -20.51
N GLU A 28 -24.31 -2.09 -20.95
CA GLU A 28 -24.22 -1.71 -22.37
C GLU A 28 -22.74 -1.71 -22.78
N ILE A 29 -22.43 -2.29 -23.95
CA ILE A 29 -21.08 -2.42 -24.48
C ILE A 29 -20.97 -1.58 -25.76
N LEU A 30 -19.87 -0.85 -25.93
CA LEU A 30 -19.56 -0.19 -27.20
C LEU A 30 -18.65 -1.07 -28.04
N GLU A 31 -18.89 -1.12 -29.34
CA GLU A 31 -17.92 -1.63 -30.30
C GLU A 31 -17.16 -0.42 -30.87
N LEU A 32 -15.84 -0.40 -30.62
CA LEU A 32 -14.95 0.68 -31.02
C LEU A 32 -14.02 0.20 -32.14
N SER A 33 -13.59 1.12 -33.01
CA SER A 33 -12.61 0.83 -34.05
C SER A 33 -11.55 1.92 -34.18
N ASP A 34 -10.34 1.52 -34.54
CA ASP A 34 -9.24 2.40 -34.97
C ASP A 34 -9.21 2.61 -36.50
N GLY A 35 -10.19 2.03 -37.23
CA GLY A 35 -10.26 2.03 -38.69
C GLY A 35 -9.79 0.72 -39.34
N TRP A 36 -9.11 -0.15 -38.59
CA TRP A 36 -8.58 -1.42 -39.08
C TRP A 36 -9.21 -2.60 -38.33
N TYR A 37 -9.28 -2.50 -37.01
CA TYR A 37 -9.80 -3.54 -36.13
C TYR A 37 -10.95 -3.01 -35.28
N LYS A 38 -11.69 -3.94 -34.68
CA LYS A 38 -12.78 -3.64 -33.75
C LYS A 38 -12.50 -4.27 -32.40
N ILE A 39 -12.90 -3.59 -31.34
CA ILE A 39 -12.79 -4.06 -29.96
C ILE A 39 -14.04 -3.69 -29.17
N LYS A 40 -14.49 -4.61 -28.32
CA LYS A 40 -15.60 -4.35 -27.39
C LYS A 40 -15.09 -3.59 -26.17
N ALA A 41 -15.86 -2.60 -25.74
CA ALA A 41 -15.52 -1.73 -24.64
C ALA A 41 -16.62 -1.69 -23.58
N HIS A 42 -16.24 -2.02 -22.34
CA HIS A 42 -17.06 -1.84 -21.16
C HIS A 42 -17.09 -0.38 -20.72
N LEU A 43 -18.28 0.07 -20.34
CA LEU A 43 -18.55 1.43 -19.91
C LEU A 43 -18.69 1.52 -18.40
N ASP A 44 -18.10 2.55 -17.81
CA ASP A 44 -18.39 2.94 -16.44
C ASP A 44 -19.84 3.49 -16.29
N PRO A 45 -20.34 3.65 -15.06
CA PRO A 45 -21.69 4.18 -14.83
C PRO A 45 -21.93 5.58 -15.41
N VAL A 46 -20.89 6.40 -15.57
CA VAL A 46 -21.00 7.73 -16.17
C VAL A 46 -21.25 7.61 -17.67
N LEU A 47 -20.43 6.86 -18.39
CA LEU A 47 -20.55 6.64 -19.83
C LEU A 47 -21.85 5.95 -20.19
N VAL A 48 -22.34 5.00 -19.39
CA VAL A 48 -23.68 4.40 -19.55
C VAL A 48 -24.77 5.48 -19.46
N ARG A 49 -24.69 6.41 -18.50
CA ARG A 49 -25.66 7.53 -18.42
C ARG A 49 -25.58 8.44 -19.65
N VAL A 50 -24.38 8.74 -20.13
CA VAL A 50 -24.17 9.58 -21.32
C VAL A 50 -24.70 8.88 -22.59
N LEU A 51 -24.51 7.56 -22.70
CA LEU A 51 -25.05 6.73 -23.76
C LEU A 51 -26.57 6.72 -23.76
N LYS A 52 -27.21 6.52 -22.59
CA LYS A 52 -28.67 6.56 -22.44
C LYS A 52 -29.28 7.92 -22.75
N ARG A 53 -28.56 9.01 -22.47
CA ARG A 53 -28.94 10.38 -22.87
C ARG A 53 -28.82 10.62 -24.37
N GLY A 54 -28.21 9.71 -25.13
CA GLY A 54 -28.01 9.84 -26.58
C GLY A 54 -26.88 10.80 -26.97
N ALA A 55 -25.97 11.12 -26.04
CA ALA A 55 -24.79 11.95 -26.31
C ALA A 55 -23.60 11.15 -26.85
N LEU A 56 -23.64 9.82 -26.74
CA LEU A 56 -22.76 8.88 -27.45
C LEU A 56 -23.57 8.15 -28.53
N ARG A 57 -23.07 8.13 -29.76
CA ARG A 57 -23.73 7.55 -30.92
C ARG A 57 -22.72 6.89 -31.85
N VAL A 58 -23.18 5.91 -32.63
CA VAL A 58 -22.39 5.33 -33.71
C VAL A 58 -21.92 6.43 -34.66
N GLY A 59 -20.67 6.35 -35.09
CA GLY A 59 -19.95 7.34 -35.89
C GLY A 59 -19.20 8.39 -35.07
N PHE A 60 -19.41 8.50 -33.75
CA PHE A 60 -18.68 9.47 -32.94
C PHE A 60 -17.28 8.98 -32.61
N LYS A 61 -16.31 9.91 -32.68
CA LYS A 61 -14.92 9.68 -32.29
C LYS A 61 -14.72 10.05 -30.82
N LEU A 62 -14.00 9.20 -30.10
CA LEU A 62 -13.70 9.32 -28.68
C LEU A 62 -12.20 9.45 -28.46
N ALA A 63 -11.81 10.47 -27.71
CA ALA A 63 -10.54 10.56 -27.01
C ALA A 63 -10.61 9.63 -25.81
N ILE A 64 -9.71 8.65 -25.74
CA ILE A 64 -9.64 7.69 -24.65
C ILE A 64 -8.24 7.77 -24.06
N SER A 65 -8.16 7.89 -22.73
CA SER A 65 -6.91 7.91 -21.98
C SER A 65 -7.05 7.09 -20.71
N GLY A 66 -6.03 6.28 -20.41
CA GLY A 66 -6.00 5.46 -19.20
C GLY A 66 -6.88 4.21 -19.24
N ALA A 67 -7.40 3.83 -20.41
CA ALA A 67 -8.14 2.58 -20.59
C ALA A 67 -7.26 1.35 -20.34
N CYS A 68 -7.86 0.29 -19.81
CA CYS A 68 -7.20 -0.97 -19.47
C CYS A 68 -7.94 -2.15 -20.10
N THR A 69 -7.22 -3.23 -20.37
CA THR A 69 -7.81 -4.50 -20.86
C THR A 69 -8.25 -5.42 -19.71
N GLU A 70 -7.72 -5.15 -18.50
CA GLU A 70 -8.12 -5.84 -17.29
C GLU A 70 -9.33 -5.13 -16.66
N ALA A 71 -10.28 -5.92 -16.15
CA ALA A 71 -11.42 -5.39 -15.42
C ALA A 71 -10.93 -4.61 -14.18
N PRO A 72 -11.38 -3.36 -13.97
CA PRO A 72 -11.02 -2.62 -12.76
C PRO A 72 -11.49 -3.41 -11.52
N ALA A 73 -10.69 -3.40 -10.44
CA ALA A 73 -10.93 -4.20 -9.22
C ALA A 73 -12.33 -4.04 -8.59
N ALA A 74 -13.03 -2.93 -8.88
CA ALA A 74 -14.41 -2.67 -8.45
C ALA A 74 -15.47 -3.47 -9.23
N SER A 75 -15.11 -4.04 -10.37
CA SER A 75 -15.97 -4.84 -11.26
C SER A 75 -15.62 -6.33 -11.27
N GLN A 76 -14.54 -6.73 -10.59
CA GLN A 76 -14.23 -8.14 -10.39
C GLN A 76 -15.15 -8.72 -9.31
N PRO A 77 -15.87 -9.83 -9.59
CA PRO A 77 -16.54 -10.58 -8.53
C PRO A 77 -15.48 -11.05 -7.52
N LYS A 78 -15.78 -10.97 -6.22
CA LYS A 78 -14.89 -11.32 -5.10
C LYS A 78 -14.21 -12.71 -5.22
N ALA A 79 -14.72 -13.59 -6.09
CA ALA A 79 -14.14 -14.91 -6.37
C ALA A 79 -12.82 -14.89 -7.18
N GLN A 80 -12.55 -13.84 -7.96
CA GLN A 80 -11.33 -13.76 -8.81
C GLN A 80 -10.16 -13.01 -8.17
N GLN A 81 -10.32 -12.45 -6.97
CA GLN A 81 -9.21 -11.84 -6.22
C GLN A 81 -8.25 -12.87 -5.61
N MET A 82 -8.64 -14.15 -5.56
CA MET A 82 -7.77 -15.21 -5.07
C MET A 82 -7.01 -15.85 -6.25
N GLY A 83 -5.86 -15.25 -6.57
CA GLY A 83 -4.72 -15.88 -7.25
C GLY A 83 -5.01 -16.71 -8.50
N GLN A 84 -4.80 -16.12 -9.69
CA GLN A 84 -4.31 -16.91 -10.82
C GLN A 84 -3.62 -16.00 -11.86
N LYS A 85 -2.30 -15.89 -11.72
CA LYS A 85 -1.40 -15.60 -12.84
C LYS A 85 -1.42 -16.83 -13.75
N LYS A 86 -2.37 -16.89 -14.70
CA LYS A 86 -2.49 -18.02 -15.62
C LYS A 86 -1.81 -17.71 -16.95
N THR A 87 -0.51 -17.98 -16.97
CA THR A 87 0.21 -18.30 -18.20
C THR A 87 -0.27 -19.66 -18.67
N THR A 88 -0.97 -19.75 -19.80
CA THR A 88 -0.95 -20.96 -20.66
C THR A 88 -1.58 -20.63 -22.02
N ALA A 89 -0.77 -20.72 -23.07
CA ALA A 89 -1.25 -21.08 -24.39
C ALA A 89 -2.00 -22.43 -24.29
N LYS A 90 -3.18 -22.53 -24.89
CA LYS A 90 -3.91 -23.80 -25.03
C LYS A 90 -4.48 -23.91 -26.45
N GLY A 91 -4.31 -25.09 -27.04
CA GLY A 91 -4.67 -25.44 -28.41
C GLY A 91 -6.17 -25.65 -28.65
N PRO A 92 -6.56 -25.96 -29.90
CA PRO A 92 -7.90 -25.72 -30.42
C PRO A 92 -8.78 -26.97 -30.27
N SER A 93 -9.60 -27.02 -29.22
CA SER A 93 -10.78 -27.90 -29.14
C SER A 93 -11.49 -27.69 -27.80
N ASP A 94 -12.41 -26.71 -27.74
CA ASP A 94 -13.50 -26.66 -26.77
C ASP A 94 -14.56 -25.66 -27.26
N GLU A 95 -15.59 -26.16 -27.96
CA GLU A 95 -16.71 -25.39 -28.53
C GLU A 95 -17.76 -24.99 -27.47
N GLY A 96 -17.34 -24.29 -26.42
CA GLY A 96 -18.28 -23.85 -25.36
C GLY A 96 -17.72 -22.92 -24.29
N ALA A 97 -16.41 -22.67 -24.28
CA ALA A 97 -15.88 -21.52 -23.57
C ALA A 97 -16.05 -20.31 -24.49
N GLU A 98 -16.92 -19.36 -24.13
CA GLU A 98 -16.81 -18.01 -24.68
C GLU A 98 -15.34 -17.60 -24.49
N GLU A 99 -14.56 -17.63 -25.57
CA GLU A 99 -13.18 -17.17 -25.57
C GLU A 99 -13.15 -15.86 -24.80
N GLU A 100 -12.26 -15.74 -23.83
CA GLU A 100 -12.18 -14.58 -22.94
C GLU A 100 -11.77 -13.36 -23.79
N GLU A 101 -12.77 -12.81 -24.48
CA GLU A 101 -12.59 -11.84 -25.54
C GLU A 101 -12.00 -10.60 -24.89
N VAL A 102 -10.86 -10.14 -25.40
CA VAL A 102 -10.17 -8.99 -24.83
C VAL A 102 -11.07 -7.77 -24.96
N ARG A 103 -11.46 -7.21 -23.81
CA ARG A 103 -12.34 -6.04 -23.73
C ARG A 103 -11.60 -4.84 -23.18
N LEU A 104 -11.96 -3.67 -23.69
CA LEU A 104 -11.42 -2.41 -23.21
C LEU A 104 -12.32 -1.85 -22.10
N TYR A 105 -11.77 -1.43 -20.97
CA TYR A 105 -12.52 -0.76 -19.91
C TYR A 105 -12.32 0.75 -20.01
N LEU A 106 -13.41 1.46 -20.23
CA LEU A 106 -13.44 2.91 -20.36
C LEU A 106 -13.95 3.56 -19.08
N GLU A 107 -13.28 4.62 -18.68
CA GLU A 107 -13.67 5.47 -17.56
C GLU A 107 -14.11 6.84 -18.07
N GLY A 108 -15.14 7.42 -17.47
CA GLY A 108 -15.78 8.64 -17.93
C GLY A 108 -14.86 9.85 -17.91
N ASN A 109 -14.07 10.03 -16.85
CA ASN A 109 -13.10 11.13 -16.72
C ASN A 109 -11.87 10.94 -17.63
N GLY A 110 -11.65 9.72 -18.12
CA GLY A 110 -10.62 9.40 -19.11
C GLY A 110 -11.12 9.42 -20.56
N THR A 111 -12.41 9.69 -20.78
CA THR A 111 -13.04 9.61 -22.10
C THR A 111 -13.74 10.92 -22.46
N SER A 112 -13.47 11.45 -23.66
CA SER A 112 -14.14 12.66 -24.16
C SER A 112 -14.45 12.54 -25.65
N ARG A 113 -15.40 13.32 -26.15
CA ARG A 113 -15.71 13.37 -27.58
C ARG A 113 -14.71 14.27 -28.29
N VAL A 114 -14.15 13.81 -29.41
CA VAL A 114 -13.22 14.62 -30.22
C VAL A 114 -13.90 15.22 -31.44
N ARG A 115 -13.17 16.10 -32.12
CA ARG A 115 -13.59 16.68 -33.41
C ARG A 115 -13.69 15.57 -34.46
N TRP A 116 -14.58 15.76 -35.44
CA TRP A 116 -14.81 14.78 -36.49
C TRP A 116 -13.56 14.52 -37.36
N ALA A 117 -12.70 15.54 -37.54
CA ALA A 117 -11.49 15.46 -38.35
C ALA A 117 -10.30 14.77 -37.65
N GLU A 118 -10.44 14.38 -36.38
CA GLU A 118 -9.34 13.75 -35.63
C GLU A 118 -8.94 12.39 -36.23
N THR A 119 -7.64 12.10 -36.32
CA THR A 119 -7.12 10.82 -36.81
C THR A 119 -7.40 9.70 -35.81
N LEU A 120 -7.83 8.54 -36.30
CA LEU A 120 -8.02 7.36 -35.46
C LEU A 120 -6.67 6.71 -35.10
N GLY A 121 -6.67 5.93 -34.03
CA GLY A 121 -5.51 5.18 -33.55
C GLY A 121 -4.79 5.84 -32.37
N LEU A 122 -3.55 5.42 -32.14
CA LEU A 122 -2.73 5.89 -31.02
C LEU A 122 -2.30 7.33 -31.22
N ARG A 123 -2.17 8.03 -30.08
CA ARG A 123 -1.76 9.44 -30.04
C ARG A 123 -0.51 9.57 -29.17
N PRO A 124 0.44 10.45 -29.55
CA PRO A 124 1.60 10.73 -28.71
C PRO A 124 1.23 11.59 -27.50
N ARG A 125 0.30 12.54 -27.69
CA ARG A 125 -0.10 13.49 -26.64
C ARG A 125 -1.45 13.09 -26.02
N PRO A 126 -1.53 12.94 -24.69
CA PRO A 126 -2.79 12.68 -24.00
C PRO A 126 -3.71 13.91 -24.03
N TRP A 127 -5.00 13.66 -23.86
CA TRP A 127 -5.98 14.72 -23.66
C TRP A 127 -5.96 15.19 -22.21
N VAL A 128 -6.00 16.50 -22.03
CA VAL A 128 -6.04 17.15 -20.73
C VAL A 128 -7.48 17.28 -20.28
N ALA A 129 -7.81 16.71 -19.11
CA ALA A 129 -9.09 16.89 -18.47
C ALA A 129 -9.16 18.25 -17.78
N THR A 130 -10.36 18.85 -17.78
CA THR A 130 -10.63 20.16 -17.16
C THR A 130 -11.66 19.99 -16.04
N LEU A 131 -11.62 20.82 -15.00
CA LEU A 131 -12.58 20.80 -13.88
C LEU A 131 -14.05 20.70 -14.33
N PRO A 132 -14.54 21.45 -15.34
CA PRO A 132 -15.93 21.34 -15.79
C PRO A 132 -16.30 20.00 -16.44
N SER A 133 -15.31 19.25 -16.94
CA SER A 133 -15.53 17.94 -17.58
C SER A 133 -15.56 16.77 -16.59
N LEU A 134 -15.13 16.99 -15.35
CA LEU A 134 -15.00 15.92 -14.37
C LEU A 134 -16.37 15.49 -13.85
N THR A 135 -16.42 14.25 -13.37
CA THR A 135 -17.56 13.69 -12.63
C THR A 135 -17.06 12.86 -11.44
N PRO A 136 -17.75 12.86 -10.29
CA PRO A 136 -17.30 12.14 -9.10
C PRO A 136 -17.28 10.62 -9.29
N ASP A 137 -18.19 10.11 -10.13
CA ASP A 137 -18.31 8.67 -10.42
C ASP A 137 -17.47 8.21 -11.62
N GLY A 138 -16.81 9.12 -12.33
CA GLY A 138 -16.21 8.88 -13.66
C GLY A 138 -14.84 8.21 -13.66
N GLY A 139 -14.45 7.53 -12.58
CA GLY A 139 -13.12 6.90 -12.48
C GLY A 139 -11.97 7.90 -12.29
N LYS A 140 -10.75 7.44 -12.58
CA LYS A 140 -9.51 8.22 -12.49
C LYS A 140 -9.42 9.24 -13.62
N ILE A 141 -8.71 10.31 -13.34
CA ILE A 141 -8.40 11.39 -14.26
C ILE A 141 -6.99 11.13 -14.79
N PRO A 142 -6.82 10.88 -16.09
CA PRO A 142 -5.53 10.46 -16.64
C PRO A 142 -4.49 11.59 -16.63
N LEU A 143 -4.90 12.82 -16.97
CA LEU A 143 -4.04 13.99 -16.99
C LEU A 143 -4.85 15.26 -16.74
N MET A 144 -4.34 16.15 -15.88
CA MET A 144 -4.80 17.52 -15.73
C MET A 144 -3.65 18.50 -15.86
N ASP A 145 -3.94 19.68 -16.40
CA ASP A 145 -3.02 20.80 -16.49
C ASP A 145 -3.48 21.90 -15.53
N ILE A 146 -2.74 22.05 -14.44
CA ILE A 146 -3.17 22.83 -13.29
C ILE A 146 -2.22 23.98 -13.01
N LEU A 147 -2.78 25.08 -12.50
CA LEU A 147 -2.07 26.18 -11.89
C LEU A 147 -2.35 26.15 -10.39
N VAL A 148 -1.31 25.97 -9.56
CA VAL A 148 -1.46 25.94 -8.11
C VAL A 148 -1.70 27.37 -7.60
N VAL A 149 -2.82 27.59 -6.92
CA VAL A 149 -3.21 28.90 -6.37
C VAL A 149 -2.73 29.04 -4.93
N LYS A 150 -2.94 28.00 -4.12
CA LYS A 150 -2.59 28.02 -2.70
C LYS A 150 -2.09 26.65 -2.26
N VAL A 151 -0.99 26.67 -1.49
CA VAL A 151 -0.42 25.49 -0.84
C VAL A 151 -0.75 25.60 0.65
N PHE A 152 -1.47 24.62 1.20
CA PHE A 152 -1.75 24.59 2.64
C PHE A 152 -0.60 23.89 3.39
N PRO A 153 -0.41 24.18 4.69
CA PRO A 153 0.56 23.47 5.51
C PRO A 153 0.32 21.95 5.50
N PRO A 154 1.37 21.13 5.63
CA PRO A 154 1.23 19.68 5.73
C PRO A 154 0.51 19.29 7.02
N SER A 155 -0.34 18.26 6.90
CA SER A 155 -1.09 17.65 7.99
C SER A 155 -0.82 16.14 8.05
N PHE A 156 -0.90 15.58 9.25
CA PHE A 156 -0.55 14.20 9.54
C PHE A 156 -1.80 13.42 9.90
N VAL A 157 -1.86 12.17 9.47
CA VAL A 157 -2.96 11.24 9.75
C VAL A 157 -2.38 9.90 10.16
N ASP A 158 -2.95 9.27 11.18
CA ASP A 158 -2.58 7.91 11.59
C ASP A 158 -3.09 6.90 10.56
N GLN A 159 -2.26 5.92 10.18
CA GLN A 159 -2.69 4.87 9.25
C GLN A 159 -3.85 4.03 9.80
N GLU A 160 -3.94 3.92 11.12
CA GLU A 160 -5.01 3.21 11.81
C GLU A 160 -6.27 4.07 11.98
N GLY A 161 -6.22 5.36 11.59
CA GLY A 161 -7.37 6.27 11.65
C GLY A 161 -7.89 6.56 13.07
N ARG A 162 -7.15 6.16 14.10
CA ARG A 162 -7.53 6.34 15.52
C ARG A 162 -7.48 7.78 15.96
N MET A 163 -6.54 8.54 15.40
CA MET A 163 -6.43 9.98 15.57
C MET A 163 -6.89 10.70 14.30
N GLY A 164 -7.51 11.88 14.49
CA GLY A 164 -7.91 12.78 13.40
C GLY A 164 -6.71 13.37 12.64
N ARG A 165 -6.92 14.46 11.91
CA ARG A 165 -5.81 15.21 11.29
C ARG A 165 -5.14 16.12 12.31
N TRP A 166 -3.81 16.15 12.35
CA TRP A 166 -3.05 17.10 13.16
C TRP A 166 -1.93 17.79 12.38
N GLU A 167 -1.37 18.84 12.96
CA GLU A 167 -0.36 19.70 12.32
C GLU A 167 1.07 19.30 12.66
N LEU A 168 2.05 19.87 11.94
CA LEU A 168 3.48 19.62 12.11
C LEU A 168 3.99 19.83 13.54
N ALA A 169 3.54 20.87 14.23
CA ALA A 169 3.98 21.15 15.59
C ALA A 169 3.54 20.05 16.58
N GLN A 170 2.33 19.53 16.39
CA GLN A 170 1.80 18.43 17.19
C GLN A 170 2.49 17.12 16.84
N GLU A 171 2.79 16.86 15.56
CA GLU A 171 3.54 15.67 15.15
C GLU A 171 4.92 15.63 15.78
N LYS A 172 5.65 16.76 15.80
CA LYS A 172 6.97 16.83 16.46
C LYS A 172 6.89 16.48 17.94
N LYS A 173 5.87 16.96 18.65
CA LYS A 173 5.67 16.64 20.07
C LYS A 173 5.37 15.15 20.28
N LEU A 174 4.48 14.58 19.46
CA LEU A 174 4.15 13.16 19.52
C LEU A 174 5.35 12.27 19.16
N GLN A 175 6.16 12.71 18.20
CA GLN A 175 7.37 12.02 17.79
C GLN A 175 8.40 11.98 18.93
N VAL A 176 8.67 13.12 19.56
CA VAL A 176 9.58 13.21 20.72
C VAL A 176 9.05 12.40 21.90
N ALA A 177 7.74 12.45 22.17
CA ALA A 177 7.13 11.67 23.24
C ALA A 177 7.28 10.17 23.01
N TRP A 178 7.04 9.71 21.78
CA TRP A 178 7.21 8.31 21.37
C TRP A 178 8.67 7.87 21.37
N GLU A 179 9.60 8.71 20.90
CA GLU A 179 11.04 8.43 20.98
C GLU A 179 11.49 8.23 22.43
N LYS A 180 11.03 9.12 23.32
CA LYS A 180 11.32 9.03 24.76
C LYS A 180 10.71 7.80 25.42
N GLU A 181 9.48 7.44 25.06
CA GLU A 181 8.82 6.23 25.59
C GLU A 181 9.52 4.96 25.08
N ARG A 182 9.86 4.94 23.80
CA ARG A 182 10.60 3.86 23.17
C ARG A 182 12.00 3.69 23.77
N GLU A 183 12.71 4.77 24.05
CA GLU A 183 14.03 4.74 24.69
C GLU A 183 13.94 4.19 26.13
N LYS A 184 12.92 4.60 26.89
CA LYS A 184 12.68 4.08 28.25
C LYS A 184 12.39 2.58 28.25
N GLU A 185 11.50 2.13 27.37
CA GLU A 185 11.18 0.70 27.26
C GLU A 185 12.37 -0.09 26.71
N ALA A 186 13.15 0.45 25.77
CA ALA A 186 14.39 -0.16 25.31
C ALA A 186 15.38 -0.35 26.46
N ALA A 187 15.58 0.68 27.29
CA ALA A 187 16.47 0.60 28.45
C ALA A 187 15.97 -0.45 29.47
N LYS A 188 14.65 -0.55 29.68
CA LYS A 188 14.06 -1.55 30.57
C LYS A 188 14.26 -2.97 30.05
N ILE A 189 14.02 -3.23 28.76
CA ILE A 189 14.23 -4.54 28.14
C ILE A 189 15.72 -4.90 28.12
N ALA A 190 16.60 -3.95 27.82
CA ALA A 190 18.04 -4.17 27.85
C ALA A 190 18.52 -4.58 29.25
N LEU A 191 17.98 -3.97 30.31
CA LEU A 191 18.28 -4.34 31.69
C LEU A 191 17.73 -5.73 32.06
N GLU A 192 16.52 -6.08 31.57
CA GLU A 192 15.95 -7.43 31.70
C GLU A 192 16.86 -8.47 31.02
N GLN A 193 17.33 -8.20 29.79
CA GLN A 193 18.25 -9.07 29.04
C GLN A 193 19.65 -9.15 29.66
N GLU A 194 20.17 -8.06 30.22
CA GLU A 194 21.47 -8.05 30.91
C GLU A 194 21.43 -8.97 32.13
N LYS A 195 20.37 -8.90 32.95
CA LYS A 195 20.18 -9.79 34.10
C LYS A 195 20.08 -11.26 33.68
N GLU A 196 19.38 -11.54 32.58
CA GLU A 196 19.27 -12.90 32.04
C GLU A 196 20.63 -13.40 31.51
N GLY A 197 21.36 -12.56 30.79
CA GLY A 197 22.72 -12.84 30.35
C GLY A 197 23.70 -13.06 31.50
N GLU A 198 23.60 -12.29 32.58
CA GLU A 198 24.40 -12.46 33.80
C GLU A 198 24.11 -13.82 34.46
N LYS A 199 22.85 -14.25 34.54
CA LYS A 199 22.49 -15.57 35.08
C LYS A 199 23.08 -16.70 34.23
N ILE A 200 22.95 -16.61 32.90
CA ILE A 200 23.51 -17.60 31.97
C ILE A 200 25.05 -17.66 32.13
N MET A 201 25.70 -16.51 32.29
CA MET A 201 27.14 -16.43 32.51
C MET A 201 27.56 -17.03 33.87
N GLN A 202 26.82 -16.75 34.95
CA GLN A 202 27.08 -17.35 36.27
C GLN A 202 26.95 -18.87 36.24
N VAL A 203 25.96 -19.40 35.52
CA VAL A 203 25.78 -20.84 35.31
C VAL A 203 26.93 -21.41 34.49
N ALA A 204 27.35 -20.73 33.42
CA ALA A 204 28.50 -21.13 32.60
C ALA A 204 29.78 -21.23 33.44
N ASP A 205 30.05 -20.25 34.30
CA ASP A 205 31.20 -20.23 35.19
C ASP A 205 31.12 -21.34 36.26
N LEU A 206 29.93 -21.57 36.85
CA LEU A 206 29.70 -22.64 37.81
C LEU A 206 29.98 -24.02 37.18
N VAL A 207 29.40 -24.30 36.01
CA VAL A 207 29.61 -25.56 35.28
C VAL A 207 31.09 -25.72 34.87
N ALA A 208 31.75 -24.64 34.42
CA ALA A 208 33.17 -24.66 34.09
C ALA A 208 34.07 -24.93 35.32
N SER A 209 33.73 -24.38 36.48
CA SER A 209 34.46 -24.60 37.73
C SER A 209 34.33 -26.05 38.22
N ILE A 210 33.12 -26.61 38.20
CA ILE A 210 32.85 -28.01 38.60
C ILE A 210 33.54 -28.99 37.65
N TYR A 211 33.47 -28.73 36.35
CA TYR A 211 34.18 -29.50 35.33
C TYR A 211 35.69 -29.48 35.56
N SER A 212 36.27 -28.31 35.79
CA SER A 212 37.71 -28.16 36.03
C SER A 212 38.18 -28.88 37.31
N SER A 213 37.39 -28.80 38.39
CA SER A 213 37.67 -29.51 39.65
C SER A 213 37.65 -31.03 39.46
N LYS A 214 36.62 -31.57 38.79
CA LYS A 214 36.52 -33.01 38.53
C LYS A 214 37.60 -33.52 37.58
N CYS A 215 37.97 -32.76 36.54
CA CYS A 215 39.08 -33.12 35.67
C CYS A 215 40.45 -33.08 36.39
N ALA A 216 40.61 -32.25 37.43
CA ALA A 216 41.81 -32.22 38.26
C ALA A 216 41.87 -33.43 39.22
N GLU A 217 40.75 -33.84 39.81
CA GLU A 217 40.67 -35.05 40.63
C GLU A 217 40.84 -36.33 39.81
N HIS A 218 40.20 -36.41 38.64
CA HIS A 218 40.34 -37.55 37.74
C HIS A 218 41.78 -37.70 37.21
N ARG A 219 42.48 -36.59 36.91
CA ARG A 219 43.92 -36.60 36.59
C ARG A 219 44.82 -37.06 37.74
N ARG A 220 44.40 -36.86 39.00
CA ARG A 220 45.15 -37.35 40.19
C ARG A 220 44.95 -38.86 40.43
N VAL A 221 43.85 -39.43 39.94
CA VAL A 221 43.51 -40.86 40.10
C VAL A 221 43.91 -41.70 38.86
N SER A 222 44.12 -41.07 37.70
CA SER A 222 44.55 -41.73 36.46
C SER A 222 46.09 -41.92 36.38
N SER A 223 46.63 -42.69 37.33
CA SER A 223 47.94 -43.39 37.21
C SER A 223 47.79 -44.92 37.24
N GLY A 224 46.56 -45.42 37.15
CA GLY A 224 46.26 -46.85 37.09
C GLY A 224 45.12 -47.13 36.13
N ASP A 225 45.49 -47.71 34.99
CA ASP A 225 44.73 -48.65 34.16
C ASP A 225 43.29 -48.28 33.75
N ARG A 226 43.06 -48.08 32.44
CA ARG A 226 41.71 -48.22 31.85
C ARG A 226 41.76 -48.92 30.50
N LYS A 227 41.48 -50.21 30.59
CA LYS A 227 40.82 -51.06 29.59
C LYS A 227 39.49 -50.43 29.15
N GLY A 228 39.23 -50.53 27.85
CA GLY A 228 38.00 -50.08 27.21
C GLY A 228 36.75 -50.73 27.78
N GLY A 229 35.67 -49.94 27.79
CA GLY A 229 34.32 -50.38 28.11
C GLY A 229 33.36 -49.61 27.21
N ASP A 230 32.64 -50.38 26.41
CA ASP A 230 31.75 -49.96 25.34
C ASP A 230 30.57 -49.10 25.81
N GLY A 231 30.09 -48.26 24.90
CA GLY A 231 28.98 -47.34 25.11
C GLY A 231 27.66 -48.05 25.36
N GLU A 232 27.08 -47.78 26.53
CA GLU A 232 25.63 -47.75 26.68
C GLU A 232 25.15 -46.35 26.29
N GLU A 233 24.56 -46.26 25.09
CA GLU A 233 23.67 -45.18 24.70
C GLU A 233 22.46 -45.16 25.65
N GLY A 234 22.63 -44.53 26.80
CA GLY A 234 21.54 -44.15 27.68
C GLY A 234 20.70 -43.09 27.00
N SER A 235 19.64 -43.54 26.32
CA SER A 235 18.57 -42.69 25.82
C SER A 235 17.98 -41.85 26.96
N GLY A 236 17.96 -40.52 26.78
CA GLY A 236 17.23 -39.60 27.66
C GLY A 236 18.05 -38.56 28.42
N PHE A 237 19.38 -38.46 28.24
CA PHE A 237 20.11 -37.29 28.77
C PHE A 237 20.05 -36.12 27.78
N ASP A 238 19.06 -35.26 27.94
CA ASP A 238 18.98 -34.00 27.22
C ASP A 238 19.80 -32.93 27.96
N ALA A 239 21.00 -32.68 27.45
CA ALA A 239 21.90 -31.68 28.02
C ALA A 239 21.37 -30.24 27.84
N ASP A 240 20.45 -30.02 26.89
CA ASP A 240 19.84 -28.72 26.65
C ASP A 240 18.66 -28.50 27.62
N GLU A 241 17.84 -29.52 27.92
CA GLU A 241 16.78 -29.46 28.96
C GLU A 241 17.38 -29.22 30.36
N LEU A 242 18.41 -30.00 30.73
CA LEU A 242 19.13 -29.80 32.00
C LEU A 242 19.82 -28.42 32.07
N CYS A 243 20.21 -27.85 30.93
CA CYS A 243 20.76 -26.50 30.89
C CYS A 243 19.71 -25.44 31.27
N GLU A 244 18.46 -25.58 30.79
CA GLU A 244 17.38 -24.67 31.17
C GLU A 244 17.02 -24.81 32.66
N ASP A 245 16.90 -26.04 33.18
CA ASP A 245 16.58 -26.29 34.59
C ASP A 245 17.63 -25.68 35.54
N VAL A 246 18.92 -25.72 35.15
CA VAL A 246 20.01 -25.12 35.92
C VAL A 246 19.99 -23.58 35.84
N ILE A 247 19.55 -23.01 34.71
CA ILE A 247 19.39 -21.55 34.54
C ILE A 247 18.18 -21.02 35.33
N GLU A 248 17.10 -21.79 35.39
CA GLU A 248 15.90 -21.46 36.18
C GLU A 248 16.12 -21.64 37.68
N GLY A 249 17.14 -22.41 38.07
CA GLY A 249 17.57 -22.60 39.46
C GLY A 249 16.95 -23.81 40.14
N ASP A 250 16.37 -24.73 39.37
CA ASP A 250 15.69 -25.92 39.86
C ASP A 250 16.65 -27.06 40.22
N VAL A 251 17.91 -26.96 39.77
CA VAL A 251 18.97 -27.94 40.07
C VAL A 251 19.96 -27.37 41.07
N LEU A 252 20.15 -28.06 42.19
CA LEU A 252 21.11 -27.64 43.22
C LEU A 252 22.56 -27.92 42.77
N PRO A 253 23.55 -27.09 43.17
CA PRO A 253 24.96 -27.30 42.82
C PRO A 253 25.52 -28.68 43.21
N ASN A 254 24.93 -29.32 44.22
CA ASN A 254 25.31 -30.66 44.69
C ASN A 254 24.89 -31.77 43.72
N GLU A 255 23.79 -31.60 42.99
CA GLU A 255 23.31 -32.55 41.98
C GLU A 255 24.20 -32.50 40.73
N LEU A 256 24.71 -31.30 40.38
CA LEU A 256 25.73 -31.11 39.35
C LEU A 256 27.07 -31.76 39.72
N GLN A 257 27.42 -31.81 41.01
CA GLN A 257 28.60 -32.52 41.51
C GLN A 257 28.45 -34.05 41.50
N ALA A 258 27.24 -34.61 41.37
CA ALA A 258 27.04 -36.06 41.26
C ALA A 258 27.19 -36.60 39.82
N LEU A 259 27.15 -35.72 38.79
CA LEU A 259 27.15 -36.12 37.38
C LEU A 259 28.51 -36.67 36.87
N PRO A 260 28.52 -37.67 35.96
CA PRO A 260 29.75 -38.16 35.34
C PRO A 260 30.40 -37.12 34.42
N VAL A 261 31.72 -37.23 34.22
CA VAL A 261 32.53 -36.24 33.49
C VAL A 261 32.08 -36.04 32.04
N ASP A 262 31.65 -37.10 31.36
CA ASP A 262 31.19 -37.03 29.96
C ASP A 262 29.89 -36.24 29.82
N ARG A 263 28.97 -36.38 30.78
CA ARG A 263 27.70 -35.62 30.83
C ARG A 263 27.92 -34.14 31.20
N LEU A 264 28.91 -33.86 32.06
CA LEU A 264 29.31 -32.47 32.36
C LEU A 264 29.97 -31.77 31.15
N ALA A 265 30.69 -32.52 30.31
CA ALA A 265 31.24 -31.97 29.06
C ALA A 265 30.13 -31.59 28.07
N GLN A 266 29.10 -32.44 27.96
CA GLN A 266 27.91 -32.15 27.14
C GLN A 266 27.11 -30.96 27.68
N LEU A 267 26.88 -30.87 28.99
CA LEU A 267 26.21 -29.73 29.64
C LEU A 267 26.99 -28.42 29.43
N ARG A 268 28.32 -28.44 29.56
CA ARG A 268 29.16 -27.27 29.28
C ARG A 268 28.99 -26.76 27.84
N GLN A 269 28.96 -27.67 26.87
CA GLN A 269 28.74 -27.30 25.47
C GLN A 269 27.32 -26.76 25.24
N ALA A 270 26.31 -27.33 25.91
CA ALA A 270 24.93 -26.83 25.87
C ALA A 270 24.83 -25.39 26.42
N VAL A 271 25.41 -25.12 27.58
CA VAL A 271 25.44 -23.76 28.18
C VAL A 271 26.17 -22.76 27.28
N GLN A 272 27.30 -23.15 26.67
CA GLN A 272 28.03 -22.29 25.72
C GLN A 272 27.20 -22.00 24.47
N ARG A 273 26.55 -23.02 23.89
CA ARG A 273 25.63 -22.87 22.75
C ARG A 273 24.46 -21.96 23.09
N ARG A 274 23.89 -22.10 24.30
CA ARG A 274 22.80 -21.25 24.80
C ARG A 274 23.25 -19.79 24.94
N TYR A 275 24.43 -19.54 25.49
CA TYR A 275 24.99 -18.19 25.61
C TYR A 275 25.26 -17.54 24.24
N GLU A 276 25.83 -18.28 23.28
CA GLU A 276 26.05 -17.79 21.91
C GLU A 276 24.72 -17.54 21.16
N SER A 277 23.72 -18.40 21.38
CA SER A 277 22.37 -18.24 20.84
C SER A 277 21.68 -16.99 21.43
N PHE A 278 21.75 -16.78 22.74
CA PHE A 278 21.23 -15.59 23.41
C PHE A 278 21.92 -14.31 22.90
N ARG A 279 23.24 -14.34 22.72
CA ARG A 279 24.00 -13.20 22.20
C ARG A 279 23.63 -12.86 20.75
N SER A 280 23.41 -13.86 19.91
CA SER A 280 23.05 -13.66 18.50
C SER A 280 21.59 -13.26 18.31
N THR A 281 20.68 -13.82 19.11
CA THR A 281 19.23 -13.58 19.00
C THR A 281 18.76 -12.38 19.83
N GLY A 282 19.51 -11.98 20.86
CA GLY A 282 19.10 -10.95 21.81
C GLY A 282 18.79 -9.59 21.18
N ALA A 283 19.51 -9.19 20.12
CA ALA A 283 19.22 -7.96 19.38
C ALA A 283 17.88 -8.03 18.62
N GLU A 284 17.57 -9.18 18.02
CA GLU A 284 16.29 -9.38 17.33
C GLU A 284 15.13 -9.49 18.31
N GLU A 285 15.32 -10.18 19.44
CA GLU A 285 14.33 -10.30 20.51
C GLU A 285 14.05 -8.96 21.17
N LEU A 286 15.09 -8.16 21.42
CA LEU A 286 14.95 -6.78 21.89
C LEU A 286 14.10 -5.97 20.89
N GLN A 287 14.41 -6.07 19.60
CA GLN A 287 13.66 -5.33 18.58
C GLN A 287 12.21 -5.83 18.44
N LYS A 288 11.97 -7.15 18.53
CA LYS A 288 10.63 -7.75 18.49
C LYS A 288 9.79 -7.34 19.71
N THR A 289 10.34 -7.49 20.92
CA THR A 289 9.67 -7.10 22.17
C THR A 289 9.41 -5.60 22.23
N LEU A 290 10.36 -4.77 21.79
CA LEU A 290 10.20 -3.33 21.68
C LEU A 290 9.10 -2.95 20.68
N ASN A 291 9.03 -3.61 19.53
CA ASN A 291 7.95 -3.38 18.56
C ASN A 291 6.58 -3.87 19.08
N MET A 292 6.54 -4.88 19.96
CA MET A 292 5.32 -5.35 20.61
C MET A 292 4.85 -4.38 21.71
N ARG A 293 5.75 -3.91 22.58
CA ARG A 293 5.41 -2.96 23.66
C ARG A 293 5.13 -1.55 23.12
N VAL A 294 5.99 -1.06 22.23
CA VAL A 294 5.89 0.27 21.61
C VAL A 294 5.92 0.14 20.08
N PRO A 295 4.76 -0.09 19.46
CA PRO A 295 4.65 -0.23 18.00
C PRO A 295 5.22 0.98 17.24
N ILE A 296 5.69 0.72 16.02
CA ILE A 296 6.18 1.78 15.13
C ILE A 296 5.00 2.66 14.72
N ARG A 297 5.11 3.97 14.97
CA ARG A 297 4.12 4.96 14.51
C ARG A 297 4.09 4.96 12.99
N ARG A 298 2.98 4.51 12.43
CA ARG A 298 2.72 4.56 10.99
C ARG A 298 1.91 5.80 10.68
N THR A 299 2.57 6.95 10.60
CA THR A 299 1.94 8.21 10.21
C THR A 299 1.99 8.39 8.69
N ARG A 300 1.01 9.11 8.13
CA ARG A 300 0.99 9.55 6.72
C ARG A 300 0.96 11.06 6.66
N ASN A 301 1.84 11.60 5.83
CA ASN A 301 1.91 13.03 5.56
C ASN A 301 0.95 13.35 4.42
N THR A 302 0.07 14.31 4.64
CA THR A 302 -0.92 14.76 3.65
C THR A 302 -0.87 16.27 3.52
N GLN A 303 -0.88 16.77 2.29
CA GLN A 303 -0.88 18.20 2.03
C GLN A 303 -2.01 18.54 1.07
N VAL A 304 -2.69 19.63 1.36
CA VAL A 304 -3.79 20.11 0.54
C VAL A 304 -3.29 21.23 -0.37
N LEU A 305 -3.66 21.16 -1.64
CA LEU A 305 -3.38 22.18 -2.66
C LEU A 305 -4.70 22.68 -3.22
N SER A 306 -4.83 24.00 -3.39
CA SER A 306 -5.90 24.60 -4.18
C SER A 306 -5.34 24.98 -5.55
N PHE A 307 -6.06 24.64 -6.61
CA PHE A 307 -5.64 24.87 -7.99
C PHE A 307 -6.79 25.32 -8.88
N ARG A 308 -6.45 25.82 -10.07
CA ARG A 308 -7.37 26.11 -11.17
C ARG A 308 -6.84 25.47 -12.45
N ASP A 309 -7.73 25.23 -13.41
CA ASP A 309 -7.31 24.77 -14.74
C ASP A 309 -6.45 25.84 -15.41
N PHE A 310 -5.31 25.45 -15.98
CA PHE A 310 -4.47 26.39 -16.73
C PHE A 310 -5.18 26.89 -17.99
N HIS A 311 -5.84 25.99 -18.71
CA HIS A 311 -6.59 26.30 -19.92
C HIS A 311 -7.97 26.94 -19.67
N HIS A 312 -8.23 27.44 -18.45
CA HIS A 312 -9.48 28.13 -18.17
C HIS A 312 -9.54 29.44 -18.97
N SER A 313 -10.16 29.38 -20.15
CA SER A 313 -10.61 30.57 -20.83
C SER A 313 -11.59 31.27 -19.90
N SER A 314 -11.20 32.44 -19.40
CA SER A 314 -12.09 33.35 -18.70
C SER A 314 -13.16 33.82 -19.67
N SER A 315 -14.12 32.94 -19.98
CA SER A 315 -15.31 33.33 -20.71
C SER A 315 -16.09 34.23 -19.77
N LYS A 316 -15.92 35.54 -19.97
CA LYS A 316 -16.62 36.61 -19.24
C LYS A 316 -18.15 36.50 -19.35
N HIS A 317 -18.66 35.55 -20.14
CA HIS A 317 -20.08 35.25 -20.38
C HIS A 317 -20.56 33.94 -19.73
N SER A 318 -19.74 33.24 -18.95
CA SER A 318 -20.22 32.05 -18.24
C SER A 318 -20.95 32.46 -16.95
N SER A 319 -22.23 32.13 -16.85
CA SER A 319 -23.02 32.29 -15.62
C SER A 319 -22.64 31.32 -14.50
N ARG A 320 -21.66 30.43 -14.74
CA ARG A 320 -21.22 29.43 -13.76
C ARG A 320 -20.19 30.03 -12.80
N PRO A 321 -20.27 29.69 -11.51
CA PRO A 321 -19.25 30.09 -10.55
C PRO A 321 -17.87 29.57 -10.98
N PRO A 322 -16.78 30.29 -10.64
CA PRO A 322 -15.44 29.81 -10.90
C PRO A 322 -15.22 28.47 -10.16
N LEU A 323 -14.87 27.44 -10.92
CA LEU A 323 -14.51 26.13 -10.36
C LEU A 323 -13.09 26.19 -9.82
N VAL A 324 -12.92 25.73 -8.58
CA VAL A 324 -11.62 25.61 -7.92
C VAL A 324 -11.43 24.15 -7.55
N GLY A 325 -10.29 23.58 -7.93
CA GLY A 325 -9.96 22.22 -7.56
C GLY A 325 -9.19 22.20 -6.24
N GLN A 326 -9.41 21.17 -5.43
CA GLN A 326 -8.65 20.91 -4.22
C GLN A 326 -8.00 19.52 -4.32
N ILE A 327 -6.67 19.44 -4.32
CA ILE A 327 -5.94 18.17 -4.33
C ILE A 327 -5.44 17.86 -2.94
N SER A 328 -5.85 16.71 -2.40
CA SER A 328 -5.22 16.11 -1.24
C SER A 328 -4.09 15.19 -1.70
N VAL A 329 -2.87 15.66 -1.56
CA VAL A 329 -1.64 14.92 -1.84
C VAL A 329 -1.36 14.00 -0.68
N GLN A 330 -1.49 12.71 -0.93
CA GLN A 330 -1.09 11.65 -0.02
C GLN A 330 0.41 11.35 -0.20
N ASP A 331 1.10 11.14 0.92
CA ASP A 331 2.50 10.67 0.97
C ASP A 331 3.52 11.67 0.38
N LEU A 332 3.70 12.80 1.08
CA LEU A 332 4.68 13.83 0.71
C LEU A 332 6.12 13.32 0.70
N SER A 333 6.43 12.25 1.44
CA SER A 333 7.80 11.74 1.59
C SER A 333 8.42 11.27 0.27
N ARG A 334 7.61 11.06 -0.78
CA ARG A 334 8.06 10.68 -2.12
C ARG A 334 8.50 11.87 -2.97
N LEU A 335 8.11 13.08 -2.59
CA LEU A 335 8.39 14.29 -3.34
C LEU A 335 9.53 15.06 -2.65
N PRO A 336 10.34 15.82 -3.41
CA PRO A 336 11.32 16.71 -2.83
C PRO A 336 10.69 17.70 -1.85
N GLU A 337 11.46 18.15 -0.85
CA GLU A 337 11.06 19.23 0.03
C GLU A 337 10.71 20.50 -0.79
N ASP A 338 9.64 21.18 -0.41
CA ASP A 338 9.14 22.39 -1.08
C ASP A 338 8.86 22.27 -2.60
N PHE A 339 8.49 21.07 -3.05
CA PHE A 339 8.13 20.82 -4.45
C PHE A 339 6.93 21.66 -4.94
N PHE A 340 5.94 21.90 -4.07
CA PHE A 340 4.74 22.65 -4.41
C PHE A 340 4.88 24.13 -4.08
N LYS A 341 4.75 24.97 -5.10
CA LYS A 341 4.79 26.43 -4.96
C LYS A 341 3.54 27.06 -5.58
N ALA A 342 3.02 28.10 -4.93
CA ALA A 342 1.93 28.89 -5.48
C ALA A 342 2.38 29.62 -6.76
N GLY A 343 1.52 29.66 -7.77
CA GLY A 343 1.78 30.28 -9.07
C GLY A 343 2.49 29.37 -10.09
N VAL A 344 2.85 28.13 -9.73
CA VAL A 344 3.53 27.21 -10.64
C VAL A 344 2.52 26.30 -11.35
N ARG A 345 2.81 26.00 -12.63
CA ARG A 345 2.03 25.09 -13.47
C ARG A 345 2.58 23.66 -13.37
N TYR A 346 1.67 22.71 -13.23
CA TYR A 346 1.99 21.29 -13.14
C TYR A 346 1.07 20.48 -14.06
N TRP A 347 1.66 19.49 -14.72
CA TRP A 347 0.89 18.35 -15.21
C TRP A 347 0.80 17.30 -14.11
N VAL A 348 -0.44 16.88 -13.86
CA VAL A 348 -0.74 15.87 -12.86
C VAL A 348 -1.43 14.70 -13.52
N GLU A 349 -0.79 13.53 -13.42
CA GLU A 349 -1.31 12.29 -13.97
C GLU A 349 -2.00 11.45 -12.90
N ASN A 350 -3.01 10.68 -13.29
CA ASN A 350 -3.68 9.67 -12.44
C ASN A 350 -4.24 10.24 -11.12
N LEU A 351 -5.05 11.30 -11.20
CA LEU A 351 -5.80 11.82 -10.05
C LEU A 351 -7.10 11.04 -9.84
N GLN A 352 -7.60 11.01 -8.61
CA GLN A 352 -8.86 10.34 -8.26
C GLN A 352 -9.84 11.33 -7.63
N PRO A 353 -11.05 11.50 -8.19
CA PRO A 353 -12.14 12.21 -7.53
C PRO A 353 -12.53 11.59 -6.19
N GLN A 354 -12.82 12.43 -5.20
CA GLN A 354 -13.42 11.95 -3.96
C GLN A 354 -14.92 11.65 -4.18
N ARG A 355 -15.30 10.38 -4.04
CA ARG A 355 -16.66 9.89 -4.33
C ARG A 355 -17.73 10.37 -3.35
N ASN A 356 -17.36 10.66 -2.11
CA ASN A 356 -18.32 10.93 -1.02
C ASN A 356 -18.62 12.41 -0.80
N VAL A 357 -17.97 13.30 -1.55
CA VAL A 357 -18.18 14.74 -1.41
C VAL A 357 -19.09 15.19 -2.54
N ARG A 358 -20.28 15.70 -2.19
CA ARG A 358 -21.10 16.41 -3.17
C ARG A 358 -20.31 17.63 -3.64
N TRP A 359 -20.13 17.74 -4.95
CA TRP A 359 -19.53 18.94 -5.54
C TRP A 359 -20.59 20.04 -5.49
N GLU A 360 -20.71 20.66 -4.32
CA GLU A 360 -21.65 21.74 -4.13
C GLU A 360 -21.13 22.98 -4.85
N SER A 361 -21.94 23.49 -5.79
CA SER A 361 -21.86 24.91 -6.11
C SER A 361 -22.33 25.62 -4.86
N SER A 362 -21.47 26.45 -4.26
CA SER A 362 -21.81 27.28 -3.11
C SER A 362 -22.83 28.34 -3.54
N SER A 363 -24.06 27.88 -3.73
CA SER A 363 -25.24 28.63 -4.09
C SER A 363 -26.45 27.97 -3.42
N SER A 364 -26.49 28.01 -2.09
CA SER A 364 -27.70 27.69 -1.34
C SER A 364 -27.90 28.72 -0.24
N HIS A 365 -28.77 29.69 -0.56
CA HIS A 365 -29.71 30.33 0.36
C HIS A 365 -29.14 30.94 1.65
N SER A 366 -28.38 32.04 1.52
CA SER A 366 -28.49 33.12 2.50
C SER A 366 -28.96 34.38 1.77
N HIS A 367 -30.12 34.91 2.18
CA HIS A 367 -30.56 36.25 1.84
C HIS A 367 -29.58 37.27 2.43
N SER A 368 -28.44 37.46 1.77
CA SER A 368 -27.52 38.56 2.04
C SER A 368 -26.62 38.71 0.82
N THR A 369 -26.55 39.93 0.34
CA THR A 369 -25.84 40.39 -0.83
C THR A 369 -24.36 39.95 -0.86
N SER A 370 -23.92 39.51 -2.05
CA SER A 370 -22.52 39.41 -2.51
C SER A 370 -21.66 38.23 -2.02
N ARG A 371 -21.60 37.18 -2.84
CA ARG A 371 -20.38 36.56 -3.42
C ARG A 371 -20.80 35.28 -4.14
N ILE A 372 -20.55 35.21 -5.44
CA ILE A 372 -20.67 33.97 -6.21
C ILE A 372 -19.66 32.99 -5.62
N GLY A 373 -20.12 32.03 -4.82
CA GLY A 373 -19.25 31.06 -4.18
C GLY A 373 -18.57 30.17 -5.22
N SER A 374 -17.28 29.88 -5.05
CA SER A 374 -16.55 28.95 -5.91
C SER A 374 -17.00 27.51 -5.62
N CYS A 375 -17.24 26.73 -6.68
CA CYS A 375 -17.53 25.30 -6.55
C CYS A 375 -16.21 24.55 -6.38
N GLU A 376 -16.07 23.82 -5.28
CA GLU A 376 -14.85 23.08 -4.93
C GLU A 376 -14.93 21.63 -5.44
N VAL A 377 -13.93 21.22 -6.22
CA VAL A 377 -13.82 19.86 -6.74
C VAL A 377 -12.70 19.13 -5.98
N PRO A 378 -13.03 18.26 -5.02
CA PRO A 378 -12.03 17.54 -4.24
C PRO A 378 -11.48 16.34 -5.00
N LEU A 379 -10.17 16.34 -5.17
CA LEU A 379 -9.36 15.31 -5.81
C LEU A 379 -8.33 14.77 -4.81
N THR A 380 -7.90 13.54 -5.03
CA THR A 380 -6.88 12.85 -4.24
C THR A 380 -5.81 12.28 -5.15
N THR A 381 -4.56 12.29 -4.69
CA THR A 381 -3.49 11.57 -5.37
C THR A 381 -3.58 10.07 -5.10
N ARG A 382 -2.98 9.30 -5.99
CA ARG A 382 -2.79 7.87 -5.92
C ARG A 382 -1.30 7.54 -5.84
N ARG A 383 -0.98 6.27 -5.61
CA ARG A 383 0.41 5.77 -5.58
C ARG A 383 1.13 5.93 -6.94
N ASP A 384 0.36 5.92 -8.03
CA ASP A 384 0.80 6.06 -9.42
C ASP A 384 0.62 7.49 -9.97
N THR A 385 0.30 8.47 -9.12
CA THR A 385 0.25 9.88 -9.51
C THR A 385 1.66 10.38 -9.82
N ARG A 386 1.81 11.02 -10.98
CA ARG A 386 3.06 11.65 -11.40
C ARG A 386 2.86 13.15 -11.56
N TRP A 387 3.90 13.90 -11.23
CA TRP A 387 3.92 15.35 -11.29
C TRP A 387 5.03 15.79 -12.23
N THR A 388 4.70 16.64 -13.20
CA THR A 388 5.69 17.26 -14.09
C THR A 388 5.55 18.77 -14.00
N VAL A 389 6.64 19.46 -13.67
CA VAL A 389 6.67 20.93 -13.63
C VAL A 389 6.77 21.46 -15.05
N ILE A 390 5.98 22.46 -15.38
CA ILE A 390 5.93 23.04 -16.73
C ILE A 390 6.08 24.55 -16.62
N SER A 391 6.86 25.13 -17.53
CA SER A 391 6.97 26.59 -17.63
C SER A 391 5.63 27.20 -18.03
N LEU A 392 5.37 28.41 -17.54
CA LEU A 392 4.13 29.12 -17.85
C LEU A 392 4.02 29.46 -19.35
N ASP A 393 5.15 29.50 -20.05
CA ASP A 393 5.27 29.86 -21.48
C ASP A 393 5.25 28.66 -22.45
N ALA A 394 5.12 27.41 -21.96
CA ALA A 394 5.23 26.18 -22.76
C ALA A 394 3.92 25.60 -23.31
#